data_AF-A0A7C6DCU3-F1
#
_entry.id   AF-A0A7C6DCU3-F1
#
_cell.length_a   1.000
_cell.length_b   1.000
_cell.length_c   1.000
_cell.angle_alpha   90.00
_cell.angle_beta   90.00
_cell.angle_gamma   90.00
#
_symmetry.space_group_name_H-M   'P 1'
#
loop_
_entity.id
_entity.type
_entity.pdbx_description
1 polymer ?
#
loop_
_entity_poly.entity_id
_entity_poly.type
_entity_poly.pdbx_seq_one_letter_code
_entity_poly.pdbx_strand_id
1 'polypeptide(L)'
;MKKLLLHIFLLIFLVGCVKIEDITVEPTPSPTVVENQNEENKQEEGKVVITIPGAFLAYQEVIDFLVSVNTKGYIESIEENLDGSITYIITKENYIYILSFLKVNIINLFEELKTSSQYPSIKDVTYNEDFTNITFYVAKKDYENSKDEVASFVIAAKSMVYSFLSNNNIEIPPVIVKIKDHETKEILKSISWP
;
A
#
# COMPACT_ATOMS: atom_id res chain seq x y z
N MET A 1 26.16 17.96 -41.91
CA MET A 1 25.56 19.00 -42.77
C MET A 1 24.05 18.97 -42.59
N LYS A 2 23.46 20.08 -42.09
CA LYS A 2 22.13 20.68 -42.44
C LYS A 2 20.94 19.70 -42.61
N LYS A 3 19.78 19.79 -41.95
CA LYS A 3 18.94 20.93 -41.48
C LYS A 3 17.97 20.37 -40.42
N LEU A 4 17.82 20.97 -39.24
CA LEU A 4 16.76 21.92 -38.89
C LEU A 4 15.47 21.81 -39.72
N LEU A 5 14.41 21.25 -39.13
CA LEU A 5 13.04 21.68 -39.40
C LEU A 5 12.20 21.61 -38.11
N LEU A 6 12.23 22.73 -37.40
CA LEU A 6 11.23 23.19 -36.44
C LEU A 6 9.85 23.19 -37.11
N HIS A 7 8.88 22.43 -36.62
CA HIS A 7 7.45 22.65 -36.93
C HIS A 7 6.65 22.66 -35.63
N ILE A 8 6.46 23.89 -35.15
CA ILE A 8 5.36 24.35 -34.32
C ILE A 8 4.03 23.84 -34.92
N PHE A 9 3.25 23.10 -34.13
CA PHE A 9 1.81 22.98 -34.35
C PHE A 9 1.10 23.41 -33.08
N LEU A 10 0.83 24.71 -33.04
CA LEU A 10 0.03 25.41 -32.06
C LEU A 10 -1.45 25.16 -32.38
N LEU A 11 -2.11 24.30 -31.60
CA LEU A 11 -3.56 24.12 -31.62
C LEU A 11 -4.18 24.94 -30.48
N ILE A 12 -4.61 26.15 -30.83
CA ILE A 12 -5.42 27.03 -29.98
C ILE A 12 -6.83 26.43 -29.93
N PHE A 13 -7.26 25.92 -28.78
CA PHE A 13 -8.68 25.73 -28.51
C PHE A 13 -9.23 27.04 -27.94
N LEU A 14 -10.09 27.70 -28.73
CA LEU A 14 -11.00 28.73 -28.24
C LEU A 14 -11.99 28.07 -27.28
N VAL A 15 -11.92 28.41 -26.00
CA VAL A 15 -13.05 28.24 -25.08
C VAL A 15 -13.66 29.61 -24.88
N GLY A 16 -14.90 29.75 -25.36
CA GLY A 16 -15.71 30.96 -25.24
C GLY A 16 -16.02 31.31 -23.79
N CYS A 17 -16.05 32.61 -23.53
CA CYS A 17 -16.57 33.18 -22.29
C CYS A 17 -18.02 32.73 -22.04
N VAL A 18 -18.27 32.16 -20.87
CA VAL A 18 -19.57 32.28 -20.19
C VAL A 18 -19.38 33.30 -19.07
N LYS A 19 -20.07 34.43 -19.20
CA LYS A 19 -20.30 35.42 -18.14
C LYS A 19 -21.37 34.86 -17.20
N ILE A 20 -21.09 34.84 -15.90
CA ILE A 20 -22.11 34.91 -14.86
C ILE A 20 -21.75 36.11 -14.00
N GLU A 21 -22.68 37.06 -13.94
CA GLU A 21 -22.58 38.32 -13.22
C GLU A 21 -22.74 38.12 -11.70
N ASP A 22 -22.07 39.01 -10.97
CA ASP A 22 -22.05 39.18 -9.52
C ASP A 22 -23.43 39.24 -8.86
N ILE A 23 -23.57 38.58 -7.70
CA ILE A 23 -24.34 39.13 -6.58
C ILE A 23 -23.53 38.94 -5.29
N THR A 24 -22.92 40.03 -4.84
CA THR A 24 -22.37 40.25 -3.50
C THR A 24 -23.46 40.82 -2.60
N VAL A 25 -23.68 40.21 -1.42
CA VAL A 25 -24.20 40.91 -0.23
C VAL A 25 -23.61 40.25 1.04
N GLU A 26 -22.69 40.96 1.70
CA GLU A 26 -22.37 40.76 3.13
C GLU A 26 -23.35 41.57 4.01
N PRO A 27 -23.48 41.25 5.31
CA PRO A 27 -22.87 42.14 6.31
C PRO A 27 -22.25 41.48 7.57
N THR A 28 -20.96 41.79 7.83
CA THR A 28 -20.30 42.37 9.05
C THR A 28 -20.39 41.70 10.47
N PRO A 29 -19.52 42.02 11.49
CA PRO A 29 -18.50 41.10 12.02
C PRO A 29 -18.48 40.80 13.56
N SER A 30 -17.70 39.75 13.92
CA SER A 30 -16.97 39.43 15.19
C SER A 30 -17.72 38.93 16.45
N PRO A 31 -17.07 38.18 17.40
CA PRO A 31 -15.64 37.86 17.51
C PRO A 31 -15.27 36.37 17.70
N THR A 32 -13.96 36.15 17.52
CA THR A 32 -13.09 34.99 17.73
C THR A 32 -13.42 34.06 18.91
N VAL A 33 -13.48 32.75 18.64
CA VAL A 33 -13.00 31.70 19.56
C VAL A 33 -12.10 30.77 18.77
N VAL A 34 -10.82 30.76 19.15
CA VAL A 34 -9.82 29.78 18.73
C VAL A 34 -10.03 28.55 19.58
N GLU A 35 -10.38 27.41 18.99
CA GLU A 35 -10.19 26.12 19.66
C GLU A 35 -9.96 24.99 18.64
N ASN A 36 -8.70 24.52 18.64
CA ASN A 36 -8.15 23.22 18.25
C ASN A 36 -9.04 22.29 17.42
N GLN A 37 -8.73 22.18 16.13
CA GLN A 37 -9.14 21.04 15.32
C GLN A 37 -8.08 19.95 15.44
N ASN A 38 -8.38 18.95 16.27
CA ASN A 38 -7.91 17.59 15.99
C ASN A 38 -8.44 17.22 14.61
N GLU A 39 -7.56 16.84 13.69
CA GLU A 39 -7.91 16.29 12.39
C GLU A 39 -8.58 14.93 12.58
N GLU A 40 -9.88 14.97 12.89
CA GLU A 40 -10.77 13.84 12.78
C GLU A 40 -10.95 13.53 11.28
N ASN A 41 -10.51 12.33 10.89
CA ASN A 41 -10.63 11.74 9.56
C ASN A 41 -11.99 12.08 8.94
N LYS A 42 -12.00 13.09 8.06
CA LYS A 42 -13.21 13.59 7.40
C LYS A 42 -13.56 12.61 6.30
N GLN A 43 -14.14 11.49 6.69
CA GLN A 43 -14.60 10.46 5.78
C GLN A 43 -15.78 11.04 4.98
N GLU A 44 -15.51 11.52 3.76
CA GLU A 44 -16.55 11.78 2.78
C GLU A 44 -17.33 10.49 2.54
N GLU A 45 -18.66 10.57 2.56
CA GLU A 45 -19.54 9.41 2.44
C GLU A 45 -19.20 8.61 1.16
N GLY A 46 -18.86 7.32 1.32
CA GLY A 46 -18.49 6.44 0.21
C GLY A 46 -17.01 6.48 -0.22
N LYS A 47 -16.17 7.28 0.43
CA LYS A 47 -14.73 7.37 0.15
C LYS A 47 -13.88 6.88 1.31
N VAL A 48 -12.65 6.49 0.98
CA VAL A 48 -11.60 6.09 1.92
C VAL A 48 -10.40 7.00 1.68
N VAL A 49 -9.95 7.65 2.74
CA VAL A 49 -8.74 8.48 2.75
C VAL A 49 -7.60 7.64 3.30
N ILE A 50 -6.50 7.59 2.54
CA ILE A 50 -5.30 6.85 2.90
C ILE A 50 -4.14 7.82 2.91
N THR A 51 -3.51 8.03 4.06
CA THR A 51 -2.29 8.83 4.15
C THR A 51 -1.11 7.90 4.37
N ILE A 52 -0.16 7.92 3.44
CA ILE A 52 1.08 7.15 3.54
C ILE A 52 2.18 8.08 4.05
N PRO A 53 2.70 7.88 5.27
CA PRO A 53 3.85 8.61 5.78
C PRO A 53 5.04 8.58 4.81
N GLY A 54 5.71 9.73 4.64
CA GLY A 54 6.83 9.84 3.70
C GLY A 54 7.97 8.86 3.99
N ALA A 55 8.19 8.51 5.25
CA ALA A 55 9.15 7.48 5.66
C ALA A 55 8.92 6.12 4.99
N PHE A 56 7.67 5.80 4.64
CA PHE A 56 7.32 4.52 4.01
C PHE A 56 7.58 4.48 2.51
N LEU A 57 7.82 5.62 1.87
CA LEU A 57 8.20 5.68 0.46
C LEU A 57 9.64 5.16 0.22
N ALA A 58 10.38 4.86 1.30
CA ALA A 58 11.67 4.16 1.22
C ALA A 58 11.53 2.65 0.90
N TYR A 59 10.34 2.06 1.06
CA TYR A 59 10.11 0.65 0.77
C TYR A 59 9.62 0.47 -0.66
N GLN A 60 10.37 -0.30 -1.47
CA GLN A 60 10.05 -0.49 -2.88
C GLN A 60 8.66 -1.12 -3.09
N GLU A 61 8.24 -2.02 -2.20
CA GLU A 61 6.93 -2.69 -2.26
C GLU A 61 5.77 -1.71 -2.07
N VAL A 62 5.96 -0.65 -1.27
CA VAL A 62 4.98 0.44 -1.12
C VAL A 62 4.92 1.24 -2.42
N ILE A 63 6.06 1.59 -3.01
CA ILE A 63 6.12 2.30 -4.29
C ILE A 63 5.47 1.49 -5.42
N ASP A 64 5.79 0.20 -5.53
CA ASP A 64 5.23 -0.68 -6.56
C ASP A 64 3.71 -0.83 -6.42
N PHE A 65 3.22 -0.93 -5.17
CA PHE A 65 1.79 -0.91 -4.88
C PHE A 65 1.15 0.39 -5.37
N LEU A 66 1.73 1.54 -5.02
CA LEU A 66 1.22 2.86 -5.40
C LEU A 66 1.16 3.04 -6.92
N VAL A 67 2.21 2.64 -7.63
CA VAL A 67 2.26 2.64 -9.10
C VAL A 67 1.16 1.73 -9.67
N SER A 68 0.98 0.52 -9.11
CA SER A 68 -0.06 -0.40 -9.57
C SER A 68 -1.47 0.14 -9.38
N VAL A 69 -1.79 0.82 -8.29
CA VAL A 69 -3.16 1.32 -8.07
C VAL A 69 -3.45 2.57 -8.90
N ASN A 70 -2.43 3.42 -9.10
CA ASN A 70 -2.54 4.60 -9.94
C ASN A 70 -2.74 4.25 -11.42
N THR A 71 -1.92 3.34 -11.95
CA THR A 71 -2.01 2.88 -13.35
C THR A 71 -3.34 2.21 -13.68
N LYS A 72 -4.02 1.62 -12.70
CA LYS A 72 -5.34 1.00 -12.85
C LYS A 72 -6.50 1.99 -12.74
N GLY A 73 -6.24 3.26 -12.43
CA GLY A 73 -7.27 4.31 -12.32
C GLY A 73 -8.16 4.17 -11.09
N TYR A 74 -7.67 3.56 -10.01
CA TYR A 74 -8.46 3.36 -8.78
C TYR A 74 -8.50 4.58 -7.87
N ILE A 75 -7.62 5.56 -8.10
CA ILE A 75 -7.46 6.75 -7.27
C ILE A 75 -8.29 7.90 -7.84
N GLU A 76 -9.08 8.57 -7.00
CA GLU A 76 -9.82 9.79 -7.36
C GLU A 76 -8.93 11.03 -7.29
N SER A 77 -8.12 11.15 -6.24
CA SER A 77 -7.17 12.25 -6.07
C SER A 77 -5.94 11.83 -5.26
N ILE A 78 -4.85 12.58 -5.48
CA ILE A 78 -3.56 12.45 -4.79
C ILE A 78 -3.16 13.85 -4.32
N GLU A 79 -2.71 13.94 -3.07
CA GLU A 79 -2.16 15.16 -2.46
C GLU A 79 -0.82 14.85 -1.80
N GLU A 80 0.21 15.63 -2.15
CA GLU A 80 1.51 15.59 -1.46
C GLU A 80 1.49 16.59 -0.31
N ASN A 81 1.75 16.12 0.91
CA ASN A 81 1.70 16.92 2.12
C ASN A 81 3.08 17.54 2.43
N LEU A 82 3.09 18.63 3.22
CA LEU A 82 4.33 19.34 3.59
C LEU A 82 5.30 18.50 4.43
N ASP A 83 4.80 17.49 5.14
CA ASP A 83 5.61 16.55 5.94
C ASP A 83 6.19 15.40 5.11
N GLY A 84 5.97 15.41 3.79
CA GLY A 84 6.43 14.39 2.85
C GLY A 84 5.53 13.15 2.76
N SER A 85 4.42 13.11 3.49
CA SER A 85 3.40 12.07 3.31
C SER A 85 2.58 12.31 2.03
N ILE A 86 1.90 11.27 1.55
CA ILE A 86 1.00 11.35 0.40
C ILE A 86 -0.39 10.86 0.80
N THR A 87 -1.39 11.69 0.55
CA THR A 87 -2.81 11.37 0.78
C THR A 87 -3.48 10.93 -0.52
N TYR A 88 -4.23 9.84 -0.47
CA TYR A 88 -5.02 9.30 -1.55
C TYR A 88 -6.50 9.29 -1.19
N ILE A 89 -7.34 9.70 -2.12
CA ILE A 89 -8.79 9.51 -2.03
C ILE A 89 -9.20 8.39 -2.99
N ILE A 90 -9.86 7.36 -2.44
CA ILE A 90 -10.26 6.15 -3.16
C ILE A 90 -11.74 5.88 -2.86
N THR A 91 -12.51 5.41 -3.85
CA THR A 91 -13.88 4.94 -3.57
C THR A 91 -13.84 3.72 -2.65
N LYS A 92 -14.86 3.56 -1.81
CA LYS A 92 -14.98 2.37 -0.95
C LYS A 92 -14.98 1.06 -1.74
N GLU A 93 -15.59 1.04 -2.92
CA GLU A 93 -15.60 -0.11 -3.82
C GLU A 93 -14.17 -0.48 -4.29
N ASN A 94 -13.42 0.51 -4.81
CA ASN A 94 -12.05 0.28 -5.27
C ASN A 94 -11.14 -0.14 -4.11
N TYR A 95 -11.31 0.45 -2.93
CA TYR A 95 -10.54 0.07 -1.75
C TYR A 95 -10.79 -1.39 -1.33
N ILE A 96 -12.06 -1.84 -1.32
CA ILE A 96 -12.40 -3.26 -1.06
C ILE A 96 -11.81 -4.18 -2.13
N TYR A 97 -11.85 -3.76 -3.39
CA TYR A 97 -11.26 -4.51 -4.49
C TYR A 97 -9.74 -4.65 -4.33
N ILE A 98 -9.05 -3.55 -3.99
CA ILE A 98 -7.60 -3.54 -3.73
C ILE A 98 -7.25 -4.49 -2.59
N LEU A 99 -7.94 -4.42 -1.46
CA LEU A 99 -7.71 -5.33 -0.33
C LEU A 99 -7.92 -6.79 -0.72
N SER A 100 -8.99 -7.09 -1.47
CA SER A 100 -9.28 -8.44 -1.95
C SER A 100 -8.19 -8.95 -2.90
N PHE A 101 -7.76 -8.10 -3.84
CA PHE A 101 -6.69 -8.43 -4.77
C PHE A 101 -5.38 -8.73 -4.02
N LEU A 102 -4.95 -7.88 -3.09
CA LEU A 102 -3.75 -8.09 -2.29
C LEU A 102 -3.83 -9.40 -1.49
N LYS A 103 -4.97 -9.64 -0.83
CA LYS A 103 -5.21 -10.88 -0.08
C LYS A 103 -5.04 -12.12 -0.94
N VAL A 104 -5.64 -12.14 -2.13
CA VAL A 104 -5.51 -13.27 -3.06
C VAL A 104 -4.05 -13.46 -3.51
N ASN A 105 -3.32 -12.39 -3.81
CA ASN A 105 -1.92 -12.50 -4.22
C ASN A 105 -1.02 -13.03 -3.11
N ILE A 106 -1.23 -12.61 -1.86
CA ILE A 106 -0.50 -13.14 -0.70
C ILE A 106 -0.79 -14.63 -0.49
N ILE A 107 -2.07 -15.02 -0.58
CA ILE A 107 -2.47 -16.43 -0.47
C ILE A 107 -1.85 -17.28 -1.57
N ASN A 108 -1.88 -16.81 -2.82
CA ASN A 108 -1.25 -17.50 -3.93
C ASN A 108 0.26 -17.65 -3.72
N LEU A 109 0.93 -16.61 -3.20
CA LEU A 109 2.34 -16.70 -2.88
C LEU A 109 2.60 -17.77 -1.80
N PHE A 110 1.76 -17.90 -0.77
CA PHE A 110 1.90 -19.00 0.18
C PHE A 110 1.77 -20.38 -0.47
N GLU A 111 0.86 -20.55 -1.43
CA GLU A 111 0.75 -21.79 -2.21
C GLU A 111 1.99 -22.05 -3.07
N GLU A 112 2.52 -21.01 -3.71
CA GLU A 112 3.78 -21.09 -4.46
C GLU A 112 4.95 -21.48 -3.56
N LEU A 113 5.06 -20.92 -2.35
CA LEU A 113 6.12 -21.27 -1.40
C LEU A 113 6.10 -22.76 -1.03
N LYS A 114 4.91 -23.38 -0.93
CA LYS A 114 4.75 -24.80 -0.61
C LYS A 114 5.06 -25.74 -1.78
N THR A 115 4.87 -25.26 -3.01
CA THR A 115 4.90 -26.09 -4.22
C THR A 115 6.11 -25.84 -5.11
N SER A 116 6.80 -24.72 -4.90
CA SER A 116 7.95 -24.30 -5.70
C SER A 116 9.20 -25.12 -5.39
N SER A 117 9.92 -25.52 -6.43
CA SER A 117 11.26 -26.10 -6.31
C SER A 117 12.32 -25.09 -5.88
N GLN A 118 12.01 -23.79 -5.90
CA GLN A 118 12.91 -22.73 -5.43
C GLN A 118 13.06 -22.73 -3.91
N TYR A 119 12.03 -23.18 -3.18
CA TYR A 119 12.00 -23.20 -1.72
C TYR A 119 11.72 -24.63 -1.20
N PRO A 120 12.57 -25.60 -1.55
CA PRO A 120 12.27 -27.03 -1.36
C PRO A 120 12.11 -27.42 0.10
N SER A 121 12.62 -26.62 1.05
CA SER A 121 12.46 -26.91 2.47
C SER A 121 11.07 -26.58 3.00
N ILE A 122 10.33 -25.62 2.41
CA ILE A 122 9.02 -25.18 2.90
C ILE A 122 7.96 -26.22 2.55
N LYS A 123 7.33 -26.80 3.57
CA LYS A 123 6.32 -27.87 3.41
C LYS A 123 4.91 -27.34 3.62
N ASP A 124 4.76 -26.37 4.52
CA ASP A 124 3.47 -25.76 4.80
C ASP A 124 3.63 -24.33 5.31
N VAL A 125 2.57 -23.54 5.21
CA VAL A 125 2.52 -22.16 5.70
C VAL A 125 1.17 -21.90 6.36
N THR A 126 1.22 -21.38 7.59
CA THR A 126 0.03 -20.89 8.30
C THR A 126 0.19 -19.42 8.63
N TYR A 127 -0.91 -18.69 8.68
CA TYR A 127 -0.93 -17.24 8.91
C TYR A 127 -2.18 -16.82 9.67
N ASN A 128 -2.13 -15.64 10.29
CA ASN A 128 -3.31 -14.97 10.84
C ASN A 128 -4.00 -14.09 9.79
N GLU A 129 -5.18 -13.55 10.13
CA GLU A 129 -6.07 -12.88 9.16
C GLU A 129 -5.48 -11.65 8.48
N ASP A 130 -4.64 -10.89 9.20
CA ASP A 130 -4.00 -9.65 8.73
C ASP A 130 -2.57 -9.88 8.20
N PHE A 131 -2.13 -11.15 8.15
CA PHE A 131 -0.81 -11.60 7.74
C PHE A 131 0.38 -11.00 8.52
N THR A 132 0.18 -10.52 9.75
CA THR A 132 1.28 -10.03 10.61
C THR A 132 2.01 -11.15 11.35
N ASN A 133 1.41 -12.34 11.43
CA ASN A 133 2.01 -13.52 12.04
C ASN A 133 1.95 -14.69 11.05
N ILE A 134 3.10 -15.04 10.51
CA ILE A 134 3.27 -16.09 9.52
C ILE A 134 4.15 -17.18 10.12
N THR A 135 3.84 -18.44 9.84
CA THR A 135 4.67 -19.58 10.22
C THR A 135 4.97 -20.45 9.01
N PHE A 136 6.24 -20.63 8.70
CA PHE A 136 6.71 -21.62 7.74
C PHE A 136 7.04 -22.90 8.48
N TYR A 137 6.45 -24.02 8.04
CA TYR A 137 6.84 -25.35 8.48
C TYR A 137 7.81 -25.91 7.45
N VAL A 138 9.03 -26.19 7.89
CA VAL A 138 10.13 -26.56 7.01
C VAL A 138 10.68 -27.94 7.35
N ALA A 139 11.18 -28.66 6.34
CA ALA A 139 12.08 -29.79 6.60
C ALA A 139 13.44 -29.22 7.03
N LYS A 140 13.76 -29.34 8.33
CA LYS A 140 14.92 -28.67 8.95
C LYS A 140 16.24 -28.91 8.21
N LYS A 141 16.53 -30.16 7.84
CA LYS A 141 17.76 -30.49 7.12
C LYS A 141 17.85 -29.78 5.76
N ASP A 142 16.76 -29.68 5.03
CA ASP A 142 16.75 -28.98 3.74
C ASP A 142 16.89 -27.47 3.95
N TYR A 143 16.21 -26.93 4.98
CA TYR A 143 16.25 -25.51 5.33
C TYR A 143 17.66 -25.03 5.72
N GLU A 144 18.34 -25.78 6.59
CA GLU A 144 19.69 -25.45 7.07
C GLU A 144 20.75 -25.45 5.95
N ASN A 145 20.46 -26.14 4.84
CA ASN A 145 21.34 -26.22 3.67
C ASN A 145 20.86 -25.37 2.48
N SER A 146 19.78 -24.60 2.63
CA SER A 146 19.20 -23.78 1.57
C SER A 146 19.30 -22.28 1.86
N LYS A 147 18.72 -21.48 0.97
CA LYS A 147 18.55 -20.03 1.16
C LYS A 147 17.08 -19.66 1.32
N ASP A 148 16.25 -20.62 1.71
CA ASP A 148 14.79 -20.48 1.69
C ASP A 148 14.30 -19.45 2.72
N GLU A 149 15.15 -19.06 3.67
CA GLU A 149 14.90 -17.92 4.57
C GLU A 149 14.57 -16.63 3.81
N VAL A 150 15.09 -16.42 2.59
CA VAL A 150 14.79 -15.23 1.79
C VAL A 150 13.29 -15.09 1.48
N ALA A 151 12.55 -16.21 1.43
CA ALA A 151 11.11 -16.20 1.25
C ALA A 151 10.39 -15.44 2.39
N SER A 152 10.98 -15.43 3.60
CA SER A 152 10.42 -14.72 4.76
C SER A 152 10.40 -13.21 4.56
N PHE A 153 11.42 -12.65 3.90
CA PHE A 153 11.48 -11.22 3.58
C PHE A 153 10.44 -10.87 2.51
N VAL A 154 10.39 -11.64 1.42
CA VAL A 154 9.49 -11.39 0.30
C VAL A 154 8.03 -11.42 0.73
N ILE A 155 7.66 -12.41 1.55
CA ILE A 155 6.28 -12.50 2.03
C ILE A 155 5.96 -11.38 3.01
N ALA A 156 6.89 -11.05 3.91
CA ALA A 156 6.68 -10.00 4.90
C ALA A 156 6.44 -8.64 4.25
N ALA A 157 7.25 -8.27 3.25
CA ALA A 157 7.10 -7.01 2.53
C ALA A 157 5.73 -6.88 1.85
N LYS A 158 5.20 -7.97 1.26
CA LYS A 158 3.85 -7.98 0.68
C LYS A 158 2.74 -7.92 1.74
N SER A 159 2.92 -8.64 2.85
CA SER A 159 1.99 -8.67 3.97
C SER A 159 1.89 -7.32 4.68
N MET A 160 2.99 -6.58 4.79
CA MET A 160 3.01 -5.22 5.37
C MET A 160 2.06 -4.27 4.63
N VAL A 161 2.09 -4.25 3.30
CA VAL A 161 1.20 -3.39 2.50
C VAL A 161 -0.26 -3.74 2.74
N TYR A 162 -0.61 -5.03 2.73
CA TYR A 162 -1.97 -5.46 3.04
C TYR A 162 -2.37 -5.05 4.46
N SER A 163 -1.52 -5.33 5.45
CA SER A 163 -1.82 -5.10 6.86
C SER A 163 -2.00 -3.62 7.17
N PHE A 164 -1.13 -2.76 6.62
CA PHE A 164 -1.27 -1.31 6.68
C PHE A 164 -2.64 -0.87 6.16
N LEU A 165 -3.01 -1.37 4.97
CA LEU A 165 -4.28 -1.02 4.36
C LEU A 165 -5.46 -1.55 5.18
N SER A 166 -5.43 -2.79 5.66
CA SER A 166 -6.54 -3.38 6.41
C SER A 166 -6.71 -2.82 7.82
N ASN A 167 -5.66 -2.22 8.40
CA ASN A 167 -5.62 -1.74 9.79
C ASN A 167 -5.66 -0.20 9.88
N ASN A 168 -6.66 0.41 9.23
CA ASN A 168 -6.95 1.85 9.29
C ASN A 168 -5.87 2.77 8.69
N ASN A 169 -4.85 2.25 7.99
CA ASN A 169 -3.81 3.04 7.33
C ASN A 169 -2.98 3.94 8.27
N ILE A 170 -2.84 3.57 9.56
CA ILE A 170 -2.17 4.41 10.56
C ILE A 170 -0.69 4.11 10.65
N GLU A 171 -0.34 2.83 10.78
CA GLU A 171 1.03 2.36 10.98
C GLU A 171 1.24 1.07 10.19
N ILE A 172 2.44 0.85 9.66
CA ILE A 172 2.82 -0.44 9.10
C ILE A 172 3.24 -1.33 10.28
N PRO A 173 2.47 -2.39 10.60
CA PRO A 173 2.85 -3.27 11.70
C PRO A 173 4.03 -4.15 11.27
N PRO A 174 4.92 -4.50 12.21
CA PRO A 174 5.95 -5.48 11.92
C PRO A 174 5.32 -6.83 11.56
N VAL A 175 5.91 -7.51 10.58
CA VAL A 175 5.50 -8.88 10.21
C VAL A 175 6.45 -9.89 10.81
N ILE A 176 5.92 -10.77 11.64
CA ILE A 176 6.67 -11.83 12.31
C ILE A 176 6.56 -13.10 11.49
N VAL A 177 7.70 -13.63 11.05
CA VAL A 177 7.80 -14.92 10.38
C VAL A 177 8.51 -15.92 11.31
N LYS A 178 7.79 -16.95 11.74
CA LYS A 178 8.33 -18.07 12.52
C LYS A 178 8.69 -19.22 11.59
N ILE A 179 9.89 -19.76 11.75
CA ILE A 179 10.32 -20.97 11.06
C ILE A 179 10.24 -22.12 12.06
N LYS A 180 9.43 -23.13 11.75
CA LYS A 180 9.25 -24.31 12.58
C LYS A 180 9.66 -25.56 11.84
N ASP A 181 10.22 -26.51 12.56
CA ASP A 181 10.40 -27.86 12.04
C ASP A 181 9.02 -28.48 11.75
N HIS A 182 8.86 -29.07 10.56
CA HIS A 182 7.60 -29.64 10.13
C HIS A 182 7.20 -30.89 10.93
N GLU A 183 8.17 -31.68 11.42
CA GLU A 183 7.93 -32.92 12.16
C GLU A 183 7.73 -32.66 13.65
N THR A 184 8.66 -31.96 14.29
CA THR A 184 8.67 -31.76 15.75
C THR A 184 7.86 -30.55 16.19
N LYS A 185 7.54 -29.64 15.26
CA LYS A 185 6.91 -28.33 15.51
C LYS A 185 7.75 -27.38 16.39
N GLU A 186 9.02 -27.70 16.62
CA GLU A 186 9.99 -26.85 17.31
C GLU A 186 10.21 -25.55 16.53
N ILE A 187 10.33 -24.42 17.23
CA ILE A 187 10.70 -23.14 16.61
C ILE A 187 12.21 -23.15 16.37
N LEU A 188 12.60 -23.10 15.10
CA LEU A 188 14.00 -22.99 14.68
C LEU A 188 14.47 -21.54 14.67
N LYS A 189 13.58 -20.63 14.23
CA LYS A 189 13.86 -19.19 14.14
C LYS A 189 12.58 -18.37 14.25
N SER A 190 12.72 -17.14 14.71
CA SER A 190 11.67 -16.11 14.65
C SER A 190 12.30 -14.83 14.10
N ILE A 191 11.75 -14.31 13.01
CA ILE A 191 12.24 -13.11 12.32
C ILE A 191 11.15 -12.06 12.41
N SER A 192 11.50 -10.84 12.79
CA SER A 192 10.60 -9.68 12.76
C SER A 192 11.07 -8.75 11.66
N TRP A 193 10.22 -8.54 10.66
CA TRP A 193 10.45 -7.57 9.60
C TRP A 193 9.78 -6.25 10.00
N PRO A 194 10.50 -5.11 9.90
CA PRO A 194 9.93 -3.79 10.15
C PRO A 194 8.93 -3.43 9.05
#